data_AF-A0A075I5L8-F1
#
_entry.id   AF-A0A075I5L8-F1
#
_cell.length_a   1.000
_cell.length_b   1.000
_cell.length_c   1.000
_cell.angle_alpha   90.00
_cell.angle_beta   90.00
_cell.angle_gamma   90.00
#
_symmetry.space_group_name_H-M   'P 1'
#
loop_
_entity.id
_entity.type
_entity.pdbx_description
1 polymer ?
#
loop_
_entity_poly.entity_id
_entity_poly.type
_entity_poly.pdbx_seq_one_letter_code
_entity_poly.pdbx_strand_id
1 'polypeptide(L)'
;MKLQQIVAQKHQSLEKEILFVRSADILSAMVRLPIVVMGLVLVALCAPIQQSLASSRTLDFTIYSDGSTHIFYELEANPLEPEFTVELFGQVIENVTIIDEEGFLLSYEINANVALIETFGASHITIDYDTQDLVSKTGKIWKFSVDAPIQYSLLIPKDSVIVEMSNFPISMQVDNDQSYLILPGGLTNISYYFSTLASTKPVQAIPEEDTTDNSLAMYAVVIAAAAGIAALVAIKKASHQK
;
A
#
# COMPACT_ATOMS: atom_id res chain seq x y z
N MET A 1 6.18 62.16 72.44
CA MET A 1 5.28 62.48 71.31
C MET A 1 6.00 62.28 69.96
N LYS A 2 6.61 61.10 69.75
CA LYS A 2 7.45 60.78 68.58
C LYS A 2 7.20 59.36 68.03
N LEU A 3 6.08 58.74 68.41
CA LEU A 3 5.69 57.40 67.96
C LEU A 3 4.57 57.42 66.90
N GLN A 4 3.87 58.54 66.74
CA GLN A 4 2.72 58.65 65.82
C GLN A 4 3.12 59.02 64.38
N GLN A 5 4.31 59.59 64.16
CA GLN A 5 4.80 59.89 62.80
C GLN A 5 5.51 58.71 62.11
N ILE A 6 5.97 57.70 62.85
CA ILE A 6 6.68 56.53 62.28
C ILE A 6 5.68 55.53 61.67
N VAL A 7 4.44 55.49 62.18
CA VAL A 7 3.40 54.57 61.67
C VAL A 7 2.82 55.05 60.34
N ALA A 8 2.66 56.37 60.15
CA ALA A 8 2.12 56.93 58.92
C ALA A 8 3.09 56.82 57.73
N GLN A 9 4.41 56.89 57.97
CA GLN A 9 5.40 56.84 56.89
C GLN A 9 5.71 55.41 56.40
N LYS A 10 5.45 54.39 57.25
CA LYS A 10 5.67 52.98 56.90
C LYS A 10 4.56 52.40 56.01
N HIS A 11 3.34 52.90 56.11
CA HIS A 11 2.23 52.42 55.25
C HIS A 11 2.26 53.00 53.84
N GLN A 12 2.81 54.20 53.64
CA GLN A 12 2.90 54.81 52.30
C GLN A 12 4.04 54.24 51.42
N SER A 13 5.00 53.54 52.03
CA SER A 13 6.12 52.88 51.32
C SER A 13 5.79 51.46 50.87
N LEU A 14 4.67 50.87 51.31
CA LEU A 14 4.36 49.46 51.09
C LEU A 14 3.27 49.23 50.03
N GLU A 15 2.52 50.27 49.66
CA GLU A 15 1.56 50.22 48.54
C GLU A 15 2.17 50.51 47.18
N LYS A 16 3.38 51.09 47.14
CA LYS A 16 4.05 51.40 45.88
C LYS A 16 4.99 50.26 45.50
N GLU A 17 4.50 49.43 44.59
CA GLU A 17 5.29 48.61 43.64
C GLU A 17 5.78 47.24 44.12
N ILE A 18 4.97 46.50 44.88
CA ILE A 18 5.02 45.02 44.88
C ILE A 18 4.41 44.42 43.58
N LEU A 19 4.31 45.22 42.51
CA LEU A 19 3.64 44.90 41.25
C LEU A 19 4.57 45.09 40.05
N PHE A 20 5.82 44.66 40.18
CA PHE A 20 6.65 44.37 39.02
C PHE A 20 7.06 42.89 39.04
N VAL A 21 6.05 42.01 39.08
CA VAL A 21 6.22 40.64 38.60
C VAL A 21 6.43 40.75 37.09
N ARG A 22 7.69 40.92 36.70
CA ARG A 22 8.34 40.38 35.49
C ARG A 22 7.41 40.12 34.29
N SER A 23 6.57 41.10 33.93
CA SER A 23 5.59 40.99 32.85
C SER A 23 6.25 41.14 31.49
N ALA A 24 7.45 41.72 31.45
CA ALA A 24 8.26 41.84 30.24
C ALA A 24 8.62 40.47 29.64
N ASP A 25 8.91 39.46 30.47
CA ASP A 25 9.25 38.12 29.98
C ASP A 25 8.01 37.38 29.46
N ILE A 26 6.86 37.54 30.12
CA ILE A 26 5.58 36.93 29.72
C ILE A 26 5.07 37.54 28.41
N LEU A 27 5.12 38.87 28.27
CA LEU A 27 4.68 39.56 27.06
C LEU A 27 5.58 39.22 25.85
N SER A 28 6.90 39.05 26.08
CA SER A 28 7.83 38.61 25.03
C SER A 28 7.58 37.15 24.62
N ALA A 29 7.23 36.27 25.57
CA ALA A 29 6.88 34.88 25.29
C ALA A 29 5.55 34.77 24.52
N MET A 30 4.56 35.62 24.86
CA MET A 30 3.24 35.65 24.24
C MET A 30 3.27 36.08 22.76
N VAL A 31 4.24 36.91 22.37
CA VAL A 31 4.47 37.33 20.97
C VAL A 31 5.34 36.33 20.19
N ARG A 32 6.28 35.66 20.86
CA ARG A 32 7.18 34.69 20.21
C ARG A 32 6.49 33.37 19.90
N LEU A 33 5.54 32.93 20.73
CA LEU A 33 4.79 31.70 20.52
C LEU A 33 4.04 31.67 19.16
N PRO A 34 3.23 32.67 18.77
CA PRO A 34 2.58 32.67 17.46
C PRO A 34 3.57 32.78 16.31
N ILE A 35 4.72 33.46 16.48
CA ILE A 35 5.76 33.56 15.44
C ILE A 35 6.44 32.21 15.21
N VAL A 36 6.75 31.47 16.27
CA VAL A 36 7.33 30.12 16.18
C VAL A 36 6.33 29.14 15.56
N VAL A 37 5.04 29.23 15.94
CA VAL A 37 3.98 28.41 15.35
C VAL A 37 3.78 28.75 13.88
N MET A 38 3.75 30.03 13.50
CA MET A 38 3.67 30.48 12.11
C MET A 38 4.87 30.00 11.29
N GLY A 39 6.08 30.07 11.86
CA GLY A 39 7.29 29.54 11.24
C GLY A 39 7.24 28.02 11.05
N LEU A 40 6.76 27.28 12.06
CA LEU A 40 6.57 25.82 11.97
C LEU A 40 5.54 25.46 10.88
N VAL A 41 4.45 26.20 10.79
CA VAL A 41 3.42 26.04 9.75
C VAL A 41 3.99 26.35 8.37
N LEU A 42 4.78 27.41 8.21
CA LEU A 42 5.46 27.71 6.95
C LEU A 42 6.42 26.60 6.53
N VAL A 43 7.20 26.05 7.46
CA VAL A 43 8.12 24.94 7.18
C VAL A 43 7.37 23.67 6.77
N ALA A 44 6.22 23.38 7.41
CA ALA A 44 5.37 22.26 7.03
C ALA A 44 4.77 22.41 5.62
N LEU A 45 4.45 23.64 5.20
CA LEU A 45 3.96 23.94 3.85
C LEU A 45 5.06 23.89 2.78
N CYS A 46 6.32 24.09 3.16
CA CYS A 46 7.47 23.98 2.26
C CYS A 46 8.09 22.58 2.22
N ALA A 47 7.54 21.60 2.93
CA ALA A 47 7.95 20.21 2.76
C ALA A 47 7.65 19.82 1.31
N PRO A 48 8.65 19.37 0.53
CA PRO A 48 8.37 18.87 -0.81
C PRO A 48 7.43 17.67 -0.64
N ILE A 49 6.21 17.80 -1.13
CA ILE A 49 5.34 16.65 -1.35
C ILE A 49 6.14 15.80 -2.33
N GLN A 50 6.71 14.71 -1.85
CA GLN A 50 7.38 13.72 -2.69
C GLN A 50 6.27 13.05 -3.51
N GLN A 51 5.83 13.73 -4.55
CA GLN A 51 5.09 13.09 -5.63
C GLN A 51 6.12 12.21 -6.31
N SER A 52 6.10 10.92 -5.96
CA SER A 52 6.80 9.93 -6.75
C SER A 52 6.26 10.08 -8.17
N LEU A 53 7.07 10.66 -9.04
CA LEU A 53 6.90 10.53 -10.48
C LEU A 53 7.24 9.07 -10.79
N ALA A 54 6.32 8.17 -10.43
CA ALA A 54 6.27 6.86 -11.04
C ALA A 54 5.90 7.14 -12.49
N SER A 55 6.84 6.90 -13.40
CA SER A 55 6.49 6.75 -14.81
C SER A 55 5.33 5.76 -14.86
N SER A 56 4.18 6.16 -15.41
CA SER A 56 2.94 5.38 -15.38
C SER A 56 2.97 4.25 -16.41
N ARG A 57 4.14 3.64 -16.59
CA ARG A 57 4.35 2.56 -17.54
C ARG A 57 4.04 1.24 -16.82
N THR A 58 2.90 0.68 -17.17
CA THR A 58 2.43 -0.62 -16.68
C THR A 58 2.54 -1.61 -17.82
N LEU A 59 3.15 -2.77 -17.57
CA LEU A 59 3.25 -3.84 -18.56
C LEU A 59 2.89 -5.16 -17.89
N ASP A 60 1.82 -5.77 -18.36
CA ASP A 60 1.28 -7.00 -17.80
C ASP A 60 1.14 -8.07 -18.88
N PHE A 61 1.64 -9.27 -18.58
CA PHE A 61 1.50 -10.45 -19.41
C PHE A 61 0.60 -11.45 -18.71
N THR A 62 -0.46 -11.90 -19.38
CA THR A 62 -1.31 -12.99 -18.90
C THR A 62 -1.25 -14.15 -19.88
N ILE A 63 -0.65 -15.26 -19.47
CA ILE A 63 -0.58 -16.45 -20.30
C ILE A 63 -1.83 -17.30 -20.07
N TYR A 64 -2.50 -17.66 -21.15
CA TYR A 64 -3.65 -18.57 -21.15
C TYR A 64 -3.23 -20.03 -21.28
N SER A 65 -4.18 -20.94 -21.03
CA SER A 65 -3.92 -22.38 -21.00
C SER A 65 -3.59 -22.99 -22.37
N ASP A 66 -3.93 -22.29 -23.46
CA ASP A 66 -3.59 -22.66 -24.84
C ASP A 66 -2.21 -22.15 -25.29
N GLY A 67 -1.55 -21.34 -24.46
CA GLY A 67 -0.26 -20.71 -24.75
C GLY A 67 -0.35 -19.34 -25.40
N SER A 68 -1.55 -18.86 -25.75
CA SER A 68 -1.73 -17.46 -26.10
C SER A 68 -1.43 -16.57 -24.90
N THR A 69 -0.90 -15.38 -25.15
CA THR A 69 -0.51 -14.41 -24.13
C THR A 69 -1.21 -13.11 -24.41
N HIS A 70 -2.02 -12.69 -23.45
CA HIS A 70 -2.62 -11.37 -23.41
C HIS A 70 -1.61 -10.37 -22.87
N ILE A 71 -1.59 -9.19 -23.47
CA ILE A 71 -0.65 -8.13 -23.17
C ILE A 71 -1.41 -6.85 -22.96
N PHE A 72 -1.23 -6.28 -21.78
CA PHE A 72 -1.75 -4.98 -21.42
C PHE A 72 -0.55 -4.05 -21.19
N TYR A 73 -0.52 -2.94 -21.92
CA TYR A 73 0.58 -2.00 -21.91
C TYR A 73 0.09 -0.55 -21.84
N GLU A 74 0.44 0.14 -20.77
CA GLU A 74 0.20 1.57 -20.60
C GLU A 74 1.48 2.36 -20.87
N LEU A 75 1.34 3.42 -21.66
CA LEU A 75 2.44 4.25 -22.12
C LEU A 75 2.08 5.72 -22.03
N GLU A 76 3.07 6.52 -21.64
CA GLU A 76 2.99 7.98 -21.75
C GLU A 76 3.34 8.39 -23.19
N ALA A 77 2.45 9.18 -23.80
CA ALA A 77 2.62 9.77 -25.12
C ALA A 77 2.88 11.27 -25.02
N ASN A 78 3.53 11.85 -26.03
CA ASN A 78 3.80 13.28 -26.07
C ASN A 78 2.59 14.01 -26.67
N PRO A 79 1.87 14.86 -25.92
CA PRO A 79 0.68 15.55 -26.43
C PRO A 79 0.98 16.59 -27.52
N LEU A 80 2.26 16.92 -27.75
CA LEU A 80 2.69 17.80 -28.83
C LEU A 80 2.91 17.05 -30.15
N GLU A 81 2.92 15.72 -30.12
CA GLU A 81 3.09 14.87 -31.29
C GLU A 81 1.75 14.20 -31.63
N PRO A 82 1.30 14.26 -32.89
CA PRO A 82 0.03 13.67 -33.30
C PRO A 82 0.10 12.15 -33.48
N GLU A 83 1.31 11.60 -33.52
CA GLU A 83 1.61 10.20 -33.79
C GLU A 83 2.58 9.65 -32.75
N PHE A 84 2.41 8.39 -32.37
CA PHE A 84 3.27 7.68 -31.44
C PHE A 84 3.64 6.32 -32.01
N THR A 85 4.92 5.95 -31.94
CA THR A 85 5.42 4.67 -32.43
C THR A 85 5.90 3.80 -31.28
N VAL A 86 5.47 2.54 -31.27
CA VAL A 86 5.82 1.56 -30.24
C VAL A 86 6.10 0.18 -30.83
N GLU A 87 7.06 -0.52 -30.23
CA GLU A 87 7.31 -1.93 -30.50
C GLU A 87 6.42 -2.81 -29.61
N LEU A 88 5.63 -3.66 -30.26
CA LEU A 88 4.80 -4.67 -29.64
C LEU A 88 5.60 -5.96 -29.44
N PHE A 89 5.25 -6.70 -28.40
CA PHE A 89 5.78 -8.04 -28.14
C PHE A 89 5.04 -9.06 -29.00
N GLY A 90 5.79 -9.84 -29.79
CA GLY A 90 5.26 -10.83 -30.73
C GLY A 90 5.35 -10.36 -32.18
N GLN A 91 5.05 -11.26 -33.12
CA GLN A 91 4.98 -10.99 -34.57
C GLN A 91 3.55 -11.14 -35.10
N VAL A 92 2.80 -12.09 -34.55
CA VAL A 92 1.39 -12.32 -34.80
C VAL A 92 0.62 -11.60 -33.69
N ILE A 93 0.04 -10.47 -34.06
CA ILE A 93 -0.71 -9.59 -33.16
C ILE A 93 -2.20 -9.73 -33.48
N GLU A 94 -3.01 -10.09 -32.49
CA GLU A 94 -4.44 -10.37 -32.61
C GLU A 94 -5.22 -9.54 -31.58
N ASN A 95 -6.52 -9.30 -31.83
CA ASN A 95 -7.45 -8.64 -30.90
C ASN A 95 -7.02 -7.26 -30.37
N VAL A 96 -6.26 -6.49 -31.16
CA VAL A 96 -5.72 -5.20 -30.74
C VAL A 96 -6.82 -4.18 -30.45
N THR A 97 -6.71 -3.54 -29.31
CA THR A 97 -7.49 -2.38 -28.89
C THR A 97 -6.53 -1.32 -28.34
N ILE A 98 -6.61 -0.12 -28.89
CA ILE A 98 -5.78 1.02 -28.44
C ILE A 98 -6.72 2.16 -28.09
N ILE A 99 -6.58 2.67 -26.87
CA ILE A 99 -7.39 3.78 -26.35
C ILE A 99 -6.52 4.87 -25.73
N ASP A 100 -7.05 6.09 -25.68
CA ASP A 100 -6.47 7.22 -24.93
C ASP A 100 -6.94 7.26 -23.47
N GLU A 101 -6.49 8.26 -22.73
CA GLU A 101 -6.88 8.50 -21.34
C GLU A 101 -8.40 8.76 -21.13
N GLU A 102 -9.12 9.20 -22.17
CA GLU A 102 -10.56 9.39 -22.14
C GLU A 102 -11.35 8.15 -22.58
N GLY A 103 -10.67 7.09 -23.01
CA GLY A 103 -11.27 5.83 -23.47
C GLY A 103 -11.76 5.88 -24.92
N PHE A 104 -11.31 6.84 -25.72
CA PHE A 104 -11.57 6.85 -27.16
C PHE A 104 -10.64 5.90 -27.89
N LEU A 105 -11.18 5.21 -28.89
CA LEU A 105 -10.39 4.34 -29.75
C LEU A 105 -9.49 5.17 -30.66
N LEU A 106 -8.19 4.88 -30.62
CA LEU A 106 -7.19 5.50 -31.47
C LEU A 106 -7.01 4.71 -32.77
N SER A 107 -6.78 5.41 -33.87
CA SER A 107 -6.41 4.79 -35.14
C SER A 107 -4.97 4.28 -35.05
N TYR A 108 -4.69 3.14 -35.68
CA TYR A 108 -3.35 2.58 -35.71
C TYR A 108 -3.08 1.80 -37.01
N GLU A 109 -1.80 1.71 -37.35
CA GLU A 109 -1.26 0.83 -38.38
C GLU A 109 -0.17 -0.05 -37.78
N ILE A 110 -0.26 -1.37 -37.96
CA ILE A 110 0.73 -2.32 -37.47
C ILE A 110 1.51 -2.87 -38.66
N ASN A 111 2.82 -2.65 -38.62
CA ASN A 111 3.78 -3.18 -39.59
C ASN A 111 4.73 -4.15 -38.85
N ALA A 112 4.53 -5.45 -39.07
CA ALA A 112 5.18 -6.53 -38.31
C ALA A 112 4.89 -6.41 -36.80
N ASN A 113 5.88 -6.00 -36.00
CA ASN A 113 5.75 -5.79 -34.56
C ASN A 113 5.78 -4.32 -34.15
N VAL A 114 5.74 -3.38 -35.10
CA VAL A 114 5.75 -1.95 -34.81
C VAL A 114 4.37 -1.37 -35.08
N ALA A 115 3.79 -0.72 -34.07
CA ALA A 115 2.52 -0.02 -34.17
C ALA A 115 2.78 1.50 -34.28
N LEU A 116 2.22 2.10 -35.33
CA LEU A 116 2.08 3.55 -35.48
C LEU A 116 0.67 3.93 -35.06
N ILE A 117 0.54 4.77 -34.03
CA ILE A 117 -0.73 5.12 -33.39
C ILE A 117 -0.95 6.62 -33.59
N GLU A 118 -2.12 7.00 -34.11
CA GLU A 118 -2.53 8.40 -34.22
C GLU A 118 -3.14 8.85 -32.89
N THR A 119 -2.35 9.50 -32.05
CA THR A 119 -2.74 9.92 -30.68
C THR A 119 -3.46 11.26 -30.65
N PHE A 120 -3.32 12.09 -31.69
CA PHE A 120 -3.94 13.43 -31.79
C PHE A 120 -3.75 14.33 -30.55
N GLY A 121 -2.63 14.15 -29.84
CA GLY A 121 -2.30 14.91 -28.65
C GLY A 121 -2.73 14.28 -27.32
N ALA A 122 -3.12 13.00 -27.31
CA ALA A 122 -3.29 12.21 -26.09
C ALA A 122 -1.98 12.14 -25.30
N SER A 123 -2.10 12.19 -23.97
CA SER A 123 -0.95 12.14 -23.06
C SER A 123 -0.65 10.74 -22.56
N HIS A 124 -1.65 9.86 -22.56
CA HIS A 124 -1.51 8.46 -22.16
C HIS A 124 -2.26 7.58 -23.12
N ILE A 125 -1.67 6.43 -23.43
CA ILE A 125 -2.28 5.42 -24.28
C ILE A 125 -2.26 4.07 -23.57
N THR A 126 -3.31 3.31 -23.78
CA THR A 126 -3.43 1.94 -23.32
C THR A 126 -3.56 1.05 -24.53
N ILE A 127 -2.69 0.05 -24.61
CA ILE A 127 -2.62 -0.93 -25.69
C ILE A 127 -2.94 -2.30 -25.08
N ASP A 128 -3.96 -2.94 -25.63
CA ASP A 128 -4.47 -4.23 -25.19
C ASP A 128 -4.54 -5.16 -26.41
N TYR A 129 -3.90 -6.32 -26.34
CA TYR A 129 -3.87 -7.26 -27.47
C TYR A 129 -3.46 -8.67 -27.03
N ASP A 130 -3.62 -9.63 -27.94
CA ASP A 130 -3.18 -11.01 -27.74
C ASP A 130 -2.10 -11.40 -28.76
N THR A 131 -1.19 -12.29 -28.35
CA THR A 131 -0.19 -12.89 -29.24
C THR A 131 0.08 -14.36 -28.87
N GLN A 132 0.47 -15.15 -29.86
CA GLN A 132 0.81 -16.57 -29.66
C GLN A 132 2.33 -16.84 -29.66
N ASP A 133 3.16 -15.81 -29.86
CA ASP A 133 4.58 -15.99 -30.16
C ASP A 133 5.49 -16.07 -28.93
N LEU A 134 5.02 -15.57 -27.77
CA LEU A 134 5.85 -15.49 -26.57
C LEU A 134 6.03 -16.83 -25.86
N VAL A 135 5.19 -17.82 -26.18
CA VAL A 135 5.21 -19.13 -25.56
C VAL A 135 5.50 -20.21 -26.59
N SER A 136 6.56 -20.97 -26.34
CA SER A 136 6.92 -22.14 -27.15
C SER A 136 6.70 -23.43 -26.38
N LYS A 137 6.35 -24.51 -27.07
CA LYS A 137 6.12 -25.83 -26.45
C LYS A 137 7.08 -26.88 -26.98
N THR A 138 7.81 -27.53 -26.08
CA THR A 138 8.68 -28.67 -26.39
C THR A 138 8.29 -29.87 -25.53
N GLY A 139 7.58 -30.83 -26.12
CA GLY A 139 7.06 -31.98 -25.39
C GLY A 139 6.02 -31.57 -24.33
N LYS A 140 6.34 -31.78 -23.05
CA LYS A 140 5.50 -31.39 -21.90
C LYS A 140 5.87 -30.03 -21.31
N ILE A 141 7.04 -29.49 -21.67
CA ILE A 141 7.54 -28.22 -21.15
C ILE A 141 7.10 -27.10 -22.08
N TRP A 142 6.54 -26.06 -21.50
CA TRP A 142 6.24 -24.79 -22.12
C TRP A 142 7.28 -23.77 -21.67
N LYS A 143 7.70 -22.90 -22.57
CA LYS A 143 8.71 -21.87 -22.32
C LYS A 143 8.19 -20.52 -22.77
N PHE A 144 7.94 -19.65 -21.81
CA PHE A 144 7.70 -18.23 -22.03
C PHE A 144 9.04 -17.51 -22.20
N SER A 145 9.13 -16.61 -23.17
CA SER A 145 10.33 -15.82 -23.46
C SER A 145 9.95 -14.41 -23.85
N VAL A 146 10.48 -13.42 -23.14
CA VAL A 146 10.26 -12.00 -23.42
C VAL A 146 11.51 -11.19 -23.11
N ASP A 147 11.74 -10.12 -23.86
CA ASP A 147 12.73 -9.08 -23.54
C ASP A 147 11.99 -7.76 -23.31
N ALA A 148 11.69 -7.47 -22.04
CA ALA A 148 10.91 -6.29 -21.67
C ALA A 148 11.84 -5.16 -21.18
N PRO A 149 11.69 -3.91 -21.66
CA PRO A 149 12.58 -2.81 -21.28
C PRO A 149 12.33 -2.29 -19.85
N ILE A 150 11.19 -2.64 -19.25
CA ILE A 150 10.73 -2.16 -17.95
C ILE A 150 10.33 -3.32 -17.03
N GLN A 151 10.08 -3.03 -15.77
CA GLN A 151 9.45 -3.98 -14.85
C GLN A 151 8.06 -4.36 -15.38
N TYR A 152 7.70 -5.63 -15.24
CA TYR A 152 6.41 -6.14 -15.71
C TYR A 152 5.85 -7.18 -14.76
N SER A 153 4.55 -7.41 -14.86
CA SER A 153 3.89 -8.52 -14.19
C SER A 153 3.64 -9.67 -15.15
N LEU A 154 3.66 -10.89 -14.62
CA LEU A 154 3.40 -12.10 -15.37
C LEU A 154 2.45 -13.00 -14.57
N LEU A 155 1.29 -13.26 -15.16
CA LEU A 155 0.32 -14.23 -14.68
C LEU A 155 0.46 -15.53 -15.49
N ILE A 156 0.94 -16.57 -14.82
CA ILE A 156 1.15 -17.90 -15.42
C ILE A 156 -0.20 -18.67 -15.42
N PRO A 157 -0.45 -19.62 -16.34
CA PRO A 157 -1.70 -20.37 -16.37
C PRO A 157 -1.92 -21.15 -15.07
N LYS A 158 -3.19 -21.41 -14.75
CA LYS A 158 -3.56 -22.29 -13.65
C LYS A 158 -3.04 -23.71 -13.84
N ASP A 159 -2.94 -24.44 -12.73
CA ASP A 159 -2.49 -25.84 -12.70
C ASP A 159 -1.09 -26.03 -13.32
N SER A 160 -0.24 -25.00 -13.25
CA SER A 160 1.11 -25.03 -13.81
C SER A 160 2.17 -25.05 -12.70
N VAL A 161 3.31 -25.66 -13.00
CA VAL A 161 4.48 -25.71 -12.13
C VAL A 161 5.68 -25.17 -12.88
N ILE A 162 6.29 -24.14 -12.31
CA ILE A 162 7.51 -23.53 -12.87
C ILE A 162 8.71 -24.40 -12.52
N VAL A 163 9.54 -24.71 -13.51
CA VAL A 163 10.72 -25.58 -13.36
C VAL A 163 12.04 -24.85 -13.56
N GLU A 164 12.05 -23.79 -14.35
CA GLU A 164 13.26 -23.03 -14.65
C GLU A 164 12.90 -21.57 -14.90
N MET A 165 13.78 -20.68 -14.45
CA MET A 165 13.73 -19.26 -14.76
C MET A 165 15.14 -18.75 -15.03
N SER A 166 15.32 -17.95 -16.08
CA SER A 166 16.61 -17.30 -16.33
C SER A 166 16.86 -16.12 -15.40
N ASN A 167 15.79 -15.50 -14.90
CA ASN A 167 15.85 -14.36 -13.99
C ASN A 167 14.89 -14.57 -12.82
N PHE A 168 15.27 -14.09 -11.64
CA PHE A 168 14.46 -14.24 -10.44
C PHE A 168 13.45 -13.09 -10.31
N PRO A 169 12.19 -13.37 -9.95
CA PRO A 169 11.20 -12.33 -9.75
C PRO A 169 11.53 -11.51 -8.49
N ILE A 170 11.15 -10.22 -8.55
CA ILE A 170 11.19 -9.30 -7.41
C ILE A 170 10.21 -9.75 -6.35
N SER A 171 9.03 -10.22 -6.78
CA SER A 171 8.07 -10.85 -5.90
C SER A 171 7.32 -11.96 -6.64
N MET A 172 6.90 -12.97 -5.89
CA MET A 172 6.08 -14.06 -6.37
C MET A 172 4.96 -14.28 -5.38
N GLN A 173 3.74 -14.36 -5.89
CA GLN A 173 2.56 -14.70 -5.14
C GLN A 173 1.88 -15.88 -5.84
N VAL A 174 1.29 -16.76 -5.04
CA VAL A 174 0.50 -17.87 -5.56
C VAL A 174 -0.87 -17.77 -4.91
N ASP A 175 -1.88 -17.50 -5.73
CA ASP A 175 -3.29 -17.48 -5.32
C ASP A 175 -4.09 -18.40 -6.23
N ASN A 176 -4.99 -19.20 -5.65
CA ASN A 176 -5.85 -20.14 -6.40
C ASN A 176 -5.11 -20.99 -7.45
N ASP A 177 -3.96 -21.56 -7.06
CA ASP A 177 -3.07 -22.37 -7.93
C ASP A 177 -2.60 -21.66 -9.21
N GLN A 178 -2.58 -20.32 -9.16
CA GLN A 178 -2.08 -19.45 -10.21
C GLN A 178 -0.89 -18.64 -9.68
N SER A 179 0.22 -18.67 -10.40
CA SER A 179 1.41 -17.91 -10.01
C SER A 179 1.39 -16.53 -10.66
N TYR A 180 1.48 -15.51 -9.81
CA TYR A 180 1.66 -14.12 -10.20
C TYR A 180 3.07 -13.66 -9.83
N LEU A 181 3.80 -13.17 -10.83
CA LEU A 181 5.22 -12.80 -10.70
C LEU A 181 5.40 -11.33 -11.07
N ILE A 182 6.22 -10.62 -10.30
CA ILE A 182 6.75 -9.31 -10.70
C ILE A 182 8.21 -9.50 -11.08
N LEU A 183 8.56 -9.20 -12.32
CA LEU A 183 9.88 -9.42 -12.89
C LEU A 183 10.57 -8.09 -13.22
N PRO A 184 11.89 -7.98 -13.03
CA PRO A 184 12.63 -6.82 -13.51
C PRO A 184 12.70 -6.82 -15.05
N GLY A 185 12.98 -5.66 -15.64
CA GLY A 185 13.25 -5.57 -17.07
C GLY A 185 14.47 -6.40 -17.52
N GLY A 186 14.46 -6.77 -18.79
CA GLY A 186 15.48 -7.54 -19.49
C GLY A 186 14.98 -8.90 -19.97
N LEU A 187 15.85 -9.60 -20.70
CA LEU A 187 15.58 -10.91 -21.27
C LEU A 187 15.27 -11.95 -20.18
N THR A 188 14.07 -12.52 -20.26
CA THR A 188 13.56 -13.50 -19.31
C THR A 188 13.01 -14.72 -20.04
N ASN A 189 13.43 -15.90 -19.60
CA ASN A 189 12.91 -17.19 -20.03
C ASN A 189 12.34 -17.91 -18.80
N ILE A 190 11.12 -18.42 -18.89
CA ILE A 190 10.47 -19.17 -17.82
C ILE A 190 9.91 -20.46 -18.42
N SER A 191 10.40 -21.60 -17.92
CA SER A 191 9.93 -22.92 -18.32
C SER A 191 8.96 -23.46 -17.27
N TYR A 192 7.82 -23.99 -17.71
CA TYR A 192 6.77 -24.55 -16.85
C TYR A 192 6.09 -25.75 -17.51
N TYR A 193 5.31 -26.50 -16.75
CA TYR A 193 4.45 -27.57 -17.27
C TYR A 193 3.12 -27.62 -16.51
N PHE A 194 2.07 -28.12 -17.16
CA PHE A 194 0.78 -28.34 -16.52
C PHE A 194 0.80 -29.62 -15.68
N SER A 195 0.40 -29.53 -14.41
CA SER A 195 0.35 -30.63 -13.45
C SER A 195 -1.05 -30.78 -12.88
N THR A 196 -1.66 -31.95 -13.06
CA THR A 196 -2.97 -32.27 -12.48
C THR A 196 -2.94 -32.41 -10.95
N LEU A 197 -1.75 -32.49 -10.34
CA LEU A 197 -1.58 -32.53 -8.88
C LEU A 197 -1.55 -31.13 -8.24
N ALA A 198 -1.30 -30.07 -9.04
CA ALA A 198 -1.35 -28.71 -8.53
C ALA A 198 -2.79 -28.29 -8.17
N SER A 199 -3.77 -28.76 -8.94
CA SER A 199 -5.22 -28.54 -8.73
C SER A 199 -5.80 -29.15 -7.45
N THR A 200 -5.03 -29.98 -6.74
CA THR A 200 -5.48 -30.69 -5.53
C THR A 200 -4.61 -30.33 -4.34
N LYS A 201 -4.32 -29.04 -4.13
CA LYS A 201 -3.98 -28.59 -2.78
C LYS A 201 -5.30 -28.49 -2.03
N PRO A 202 -5.60 -29.37 -1.05
CA PRO A 202 -6.61 -28.99 -0.08
C PRO A 202 -6.09 -27.70 0.53
N VAL A 203 -6.95 -26.69 0.65
CA VAL A 203 -6.79 -25.67 1.67
C VAL A 203 -6.62 -26.47 2.96
N GLN A 204 -5.37 -26.69 3.37
CA GLN A 204 -5.09 -27.03 4.75
C GLN A 204 -5.51 -25.77 5.48
N ALA A 205 -6.78 -25.75 5.87
CA ALA A 205 -7.17 -25.11 7.09
C ALA A 205 -6.12 -25.58 8.09
N ILE A 206 -5.30 -24.64 8.55
CA ILE A 206 -4.54 -24.79 9.78
C ILE A 206 -5.53 -25.48 10.72
N PRO A 207 -5.23 -26.68 11.26
CA PRO A 207 -6.10 -27.26 12.26
C PRO A 207 -6.24 -26.19 13.33
N GLU A 208 -7.42 -25.60 13.45
CA GLU A 208 -7.77 -24.86 14.63
C GLU A 208 -7.58 -25.88 15.73
N GLU A 209 -6.51 -25.69 16.48
CA GLU A 209 -6.29 -26.36 17.73
C GLU A 209 -7.54 -26.03 18.54
N ASP A 210 -8.41 -27.02 18.66
CA ASP A 210 -9.61 -27.01 19.49
C ASP A 210 -9.13 -26.95 20.95
N THR A 211 -8.56 -25.80 21.29
CA THR A 211 -8.49 -25.30 22.65
C THR A 211 -9.89 -24.77 22.89
N THR A 212 -10.72 -25.65 23.43
CA THR A 212 -11.98 -25.27 24.07
C THR A 212 -11.65 -24.41 25.30
N ASP A 213 -11.11 -23.22 25.07
CA ASP A 213 -10.92 -22.21 26.08
C ASP A 213 -12.26 -21.54 26.29
N ASN A 214 -13.04 -22.16 27.17
CA ASN A 214 -14.17 -21.57 27.88
C ASN A 214 -13.70 -20.34 28.69
N SER A 215 -13.27 -19.29 27.99
CA SER A 215 -12.91 -17.96 28.49
C SER A 215 -14.17 -17.11 28.77
N LEU A 216 -15.23 -17.77 29.23
CA LEU A 216 -16.42 -17.15 29.82
C LEU A 216 -16.87 -17.87 31.12
N ALA A 217 -16.26 -19.01 31.46
CA ALA A 217 -16.48 -19.69 32.74
C ALA A 217 -15.48 -19.27 33.84
N MET A 218 -14.37 -18.61 33.49
CA MET A 218 -13.36 -18.13 34.45
C MET A 218 -13.64 -16.75 35.06
N TYR A 219 -14.65 -16.02 34.58
CA TYR A 219 -15.08 -14.75 35.21
C TYR A 219 -16.40 -14.85 36.00
N ALA A 220 -17.06 -16.02 36.02
CA ALA A 220 -18.25 -16.24 36.85
C ALA A 220 -17.96 -16.73 38.28
N VAL A 221 -16.72 -17.11 38.60
CA VAL A 221 -16.34 -17.60 39.95
C VAL A 221 -15.86 -16.46 40.88
N VAL A 222 -15.61 -15.26 40.36
CA VAL A 222 -15.08 -14.13 41.17
C VAL A 222 -16.17 -13.25 41.78
N ILE A 223 -17.46 -13.39 41.42
CA ILE A 223 -18.56 -12.61 42.03
C ILE A 223 -19.33 -13.37 43.13
N ALA A 224 -19.10 -14.68 43.32
CA ALA A 224 -19.70 -15.43 44.43
C ALA A 224 -18.84 -15.44 45.73
N ALA A 225 -17.57 -15.04 45.67
CA ALA A 225 -16.67 -15.03 46.84
C ALA A 225 -16.69 -13.72 47.66
N ALA A 226 -17.25 -12.63 47.13
CA ALA A 226 -17.33 -11.34 47.84
C ALA A 226 -18.62 -11.17 48.68
N ALA A 227 -19.68 -11.94 48.43
CA ALA A 227 -20.93 -11.89 49.22
C ALA A 227 -20.92 -12.85 50.43
N GLY A 228 -20.10 -13.91 50.41
CA GLY A 228 -19.99 -14.87 51.52
C GLY A 228 -19.21 -14.37 52.74
N ILE A 229 -18.30 -13.41 52.56
CA ILE A 229 -17.46 -12.89 53.65
C ILE A 229 -18.22 -11.82 54.47
N ALA A 230 -19.14 -11.07 53.88
CA ALA A 230 -19.93 -10.06 54.60
C ALA A 230 -21.00 -10.68 55.52
N ALA A 231 -21.63 -11.79 55.12
CA ALA A 231 -22.64 -12.48 55.93
C ALA A 231 -22.06 -13.17 57.18
N LEU A 232 -20.85 -13.73 57.08
CA LEU A 232 -20.18 -14.37 58.23
C LEU A 232 -19.68 -13.37 59.28
N VAL A 233 -19.32 -12.14 58.88
CA VAL A 233 -18.89 -11.08 59.82
C VAL A 233 -20.08 -10.46 60.56
N ALA A 234 -21.26 -10.35 59.92
CA ALA A 234 -22.46 -9.84 60.57
C ALA A 234 -23.02 -10.81 61.64
N ILE A 235 -22.99 -12.13 61.39
CA ILE A 235 -23.49 -13.13 62.33
C ILE A 235 -22.59 -13.24 63.57
N LYS A 236 -21.27 -13.06 63.44
CA LYS A 236 -20.36 -13.09 64.60
C LYS A 236 -20.45 -11.84 65.48
N LYS A 237 -20.83 -10.68 64.93
CA LYS A 237 -20.96 -9.42 65.69
C LYS A 237 -22.27 -9.30 66.49
N ALA A 238 -23.33 -10.02 66.10
CA ALA A 238 -24.61 -10.01 66.83
C ALA A 238 -24.63 -10.91 68.08
N SER A 239 -23.69 -11.86 68.23
CA SER A 239 -23.60 -12.71 69.44
C SER A 239 -22.72 -12.14 70.56
N HIS A 240 -22.09 -10.97 70.35
CA HIS A 240 -21.16 -10.35 71.31
C HIS A 240 -21.59 -8.95 71.79
N GLN A 241 -22.87 -8.61 71.65
CA GLN A 241 -23.53 -7.57 72.45
C GLN A 241 -24.73 -8.18 73.19
N LYS A 242 -24.41 -8.98 74.20
CA LYS A 242 -25.17 -9.03 75.45
C LYS A 242 -24.18 -8.92 76.59
#